data_AF-X0Z7A2-F1
#
_entry.id   AF-X0Z7A2-F1
#
_cell.length_a   1.000
_cell.length_b   1.000
_cell.length_c   1.000
_cell.angle_alpha   90.00
_cell.angle_beta   90.00
_cell.angle_gamma   90.00
#
_symmetry.space_group_name_H-M   'P 1'
#
loop_
_entity.id
_entity.type
_entity.pdbx_description
1 polymer ?
#
loop_
_entity_poly.entity_id
_entity_poly.type
_entity_poly.pdbx_seq_one_letter_code
_entity_poly.pdbx_strand_id
1 'polypeptide(L)' 'MPEIIELHPLFGEYDLLAKIEGDDFENLGVIVVNKIISIDGVIDTKTLTWMKF' A
#
# COMPACT_ATOMS: atom_id res chain seq x y z
N MET A 1 -9.58 -2.66 5.67
CA MET A 1 -8.92 -1.61 4.88
C MET A 1 -9.67 -1.46 3.58
N PRO A 2 -10.69 -0.58 3.51
CA PRO A 2 -11.44 -0.32 2.28
C PRO A 2 -10.58 0.29 1.16
N GLU A 3 -9.41 0.82 1.50
CA GLU A 3 -8.50 1.50 0.57
C GLU A 3 -7.74 0.53 -0.33
N ILE A 4 -7.61 -0.75 0.06
CA ILE A 4 -7.01 -1.78 -0.78
C ILE A 4 -8.06 -2.27 -1.78
N ILE A 5 -7.82 -2.01 -3.06
CA ILE A 5 -8.70 -2.45 -4.15
C ILE A 5 -8.27 -3.79 -4.75
N GLU A 6 -6.97 -4.12 -4.68
CA GLU A 6 -6.41 -5.37 -5.16
C GLU A 6 -5.29 -5.83 -4.22
N LEU A 7 -5.20 -7.14 -3.96
CA LEU A 7 -4.14 -7.73 -3.14
C LEU A 7 -3.71 -9.07 -3.75
N HIS A 8 -2.42 -9.20 -4.01
CA HIS A 8 -1.84 -10.39 -4.60
C HIS A 8 -0.68 -10.90 -3.76
N PRO A 9 -0.69 -12.19 -3.34
CA PRO A 9 0.50 -12.82 -2.83
C PRO A 9 1.51 -12.99 -3.95
N LEU A 10 2.77 -12.75 -3.64
CA LEU A 10 3.88 -12.86 -4.57
C LEU A 10 4.85 -13.94 -4.10
N PHE A 11 5.65 -14.43 -5.04
CA PHE A 11 6.86 -15.20 -4.76
C PHE A 11 8.05 -14.35 -5.22
N GLY A 12 9.04 -14.15 -4.37
CA GLY A 12 10.23 -13.38 -4.70
C GLY A 12 10.66 -12.43 -3.58
N GLU A 13 11.12 -11.24 -3.95
CA GLU A 13 11.63 -10.23 -3.02
C GLU A 13 10.55 -9.64 -2.08
N TYR A 14 9.30 -9.61 -2.53
CA TYR A 14 8.16 -9.15 -1.75
C TYR A 14 7.15 -10.27 -1.60
N ASP A 15 6.47 -10.32 -0.45
CA ASP A 15 5.43 -11.31 -0.16
C ASP A 15 4.05 -10.90 -0.68
N LEU A 16 3.79 -9.58 -0.76
CA LEU A 16 2.49 -9.01 -1.12
C LEU A 16 2.64 -7.83 -2.07
N LEU A 17 1.72 -7.74 -3.04
CA LEU A 17 1.45 -6.55 -3.84
C LEU A 17 0.04 -6.07 -3.54
N ALA A 18 -0.05 -4.89 -2.91
CA ALA A 18 -1.32 -4.23 -2.63
C ALA A 18 -1.48 -3.02 -3.56
N LYS A 19 -2.63 -2.91 -4.23
CA LYS A 19 -3.02 -1.69 -4.94
C LYS A 19 -4.00 -0.93 -4.06
N ILE A 20 -3.69 0.33 -3.79
CA ILE A 20 -4.52 1.21 -2.98
C ILE A 20 -5.01 2.41 -3.80
N GLU A 21 -6.21 2.89 -3.49
CA GLU A 21 -6.75 4.13 -4.02
C GLU A 21 -7.01 5.12 -2.88
N GLY A 22 -6.76 6.40 -3.16
CA GLY A 22 -6.96 7.51 -2.25
C GLY A 22 -7.19 8.79 -3.04
N ASP A 23 -7.81 9.77 -2.39
CA ASP A 23 -8.26 11.00 -3.05
C ASP A 23 -7.10 11.88 -3.53
N ASP A 24 -6.00 11.86 -2.78
CA ASP A 24 -4.80 12.66 -3.06
C ASP A 24 -3.53 12.00 -2.46
N PHE A 25 -2.37 12.59 -2.76
CA PHE A 25 -1.07 12.10 -2.28
C PHE A 25 -0.92 12.13 -0.76
N GLU A 26 -1.50 13.13 -0.10
CA GLU A 26 -1.39 13.28 1.35
C GLU A 26 -2.14 12.14 2.03
N ASN A 27 -3.36 11.86 1.57
CA ASN A 27 -4.19 10.75 2.00
C ASN A 27 -3.48 9.40 1.76
N LEU A 28 -2.91 9.19 0.57
CA LEU A 28 -2.14 7.98 0.27
C LEU A 28 -0.94 7.79 1.20
N GLY A 29 -0.20 8.87 1.49
CA GLY A 29 0.91 8.85 2.44
C GLY A 29 0.46 8.45 3.84
N VAL A 30 -0.66 9.03 4.32
CA VAL A 30 -1.27 8.70 5.61
C VAL A 30 -1.72 7.23 5.65
N ILE A 31 -2.33 6.71 4.58
CA ILE A 31 -2.73 5.29 4.51
C ILE A 31 -1.50 4.39 4.63
N VAL A 32 -0.44 4.66 3.88
CA VAL A 32 0.77 3.83 3.90
C VAL A 32 1.40 3.83 5.30
N VAL A 33 1.63 5.00 5.88
CA VAL A 33 2.36 5.09 7.16
C VAL A 33 1.50 4.63 8.35
N ASN A 34 0.26 5.10 8.43
CA ASN A 34 -0.57 4.90 9.62
C ASN A 34 -1.43 3.64 9.57
N LYS A 35 -1.56 2.99 8.40
CA LYS A 35 -2.35 1.76 8.27
C LYS A 35 -1.54 0.58 7.76
N ILE A 36 -0.65 0.74 6.78
CA ILE A 36 0.09 -0.39 6.21
C ILE A 36 1.33 -0.71 7.06
N ILE A 37 2.23 0.26 7.25
CA ILE A 37 3.49 0.05 7.98
C ILE A 37 3.23 -0.29 9.46
N SER A 38 2.11 0.18 10.02
CA SER A 38 1.72 -0.13 11.40
C SER A 38 1.20 -1.55 11.62
N ILE A 39 0.98 -2.35 10.57
CA ILE A 39 0.49 -3.74 10.72
C ILE A 39 1.63 -4.61 11.26
N ASP A 40 1.34 -5.33 12.34
CA ASP A 40 2.30 -6.28 12.91
C ASP A 40 2.70 -7.34 11.87
N GLY A 41 4.01 -7.56 11.74
CA GLY A 41 4.59 -8.43 10.71
C GLY A 41 4.93 -7.76 9.38
N VAL A 42 4.56 -6.49 9.14
CA VAL A 42 5.08 -5.73 8.00
C VAL A 42 6.51 -5.29 8.29
N ILE A 43 7.47 -5.88 7.58
CA ILE A 43 8.91 -5.61 7.78
C ILE A 43 9.37 -4.41 6.95
N ASP A 44 8.95 -4.33 5.69
CA ASP A 44 9.31 -3.24 4.78
C ASP A 44 8.21 -3.07 3.71
N THR A 45 8.16 -1.88 3.12
CA THR A 45 7.22 -1.54 2.03
C THR A 45 7.92 -0.70 0.98
N LYS A 46 7.60 -0.94 -0.29
CA LYS A 46 7.98 -0.07 -1.41
C LYS A 46 6.74 0.46 -2.09
N THR A 47 6.51 1.76 -1.95
CA THR A 47 5.33 2.42 -2.52
C THR A 47 5.63 2.93 -3.93
N LEU A 48 4.86 2.48 -4.91
CA LEU A 48 4.89 2.96 -6.29
C LEU A 48 3.66 3.82 -6.54
N THR A 49 3.82 5.14 -6.51
CA THR A 49 2.69 6.07 -6.64
C THR A 49 2.52 6.57 -8.07
N TRP A 50 1.28 6.61 -8.54
CA TRP A 50 0.90 7.15 -9.84
C TRP A 50 -0.35 8.02 -9.73
N MET A 51 -0.43 9.08 -10.54
CA MET A 51 -1.63 9.91 -10.70
C MET A 51 -2.28 9.67 -12.04
N LYS A 52 -3.59 9.44 -12.03
CA LYS A 52 -4.40 9.44 -13.25
C LYS A 52 -5.04 10.81 -13.42
N PHE A 53 -4.70 11.49 -14.52
CA PHE A 53 -5.35 12.72 -14.97
C PHE A 53 -6.61 12.40 -15.77
#